data_AF-A0A8J7URM8-F1
#
_entry.id   AF-A0A8J7URM8-F1
#
_cell.length_a   1.000
_cell.length_b   1.000
_cell.length_c   1.000
_cell.angle_alpha   90.00
_cell.angle_beta   90.00
_cell.angle_gamma   90.00
#
_symmetry.space_group_name_H-M   'P 1'
#
loop_
_entity.id
_entity.type
_entity.pdbx_description
1 polymer ?
#
loop_
_entity_poly.entity_id
_entity_poly.type
_entity_poly.pdbx_seq_one_letter_code
_entity_poly.pdbx_strand_id
1 'polypeptide(L)'
;MYKKLFSSFLIILAVFIIFIWFSSPWQADPVQQGPSPSPSPTPPETTSPATTIATEITEEEAKAIAVDAFPEIVGPDTAKVRFEQMNDALGERRSWEVDDYSADLNVEGARHAQVWVDAATGEIMEFAIHTGKKGRPDEPVLSEEEACACADEFFQGREEGAVLERRPDVSYMTYTSRLEGSKEVAGFYGVRYARLVRGVPCSGDGCDLEVDAVNGETRRFCKTWALDEDRCRADTTPSIQAEEAEEHFRAYLTETYGDLPGLTIHATLLKWADRPLWTKDPSTPVPLGWEVTFDNDHYRSLTWPRNATAWVDAHTGEVFACDYRPDLT
;
A
#
# COMPACT_ATOMS: atom_id res chain seq x y z
N MET A 1 -31.40 51.15 15.19
CA MET A 1 -30.91 51.51 16.54
C MET A 1 -29.74 50.59 16.83
N TYR A 2 -28.55 51.20 16.89
CA TYR A 2 -27.23 50.58 16.90
C TYR A 2 -26.96 49.69 18.13
N LYS A 3 -25.99 48.80 17.94
CA LYS A 3 -24.79 48.56 18.79
C LYS A 3 -24.71 47.22 19.52
N LYS A 4 -23.55 46.59 19.24
CA LYS A 4 -22.81 45.56 19.99
C LYS A 4 -23.22 44.11 19.75
N LEU A 5 -22.45 43.46 18.88
CA LEU A 5 -21.77 42.19 19.13
C LEU A 5 -20.90 41.86 17.90
N PHE A 6 -19.80 42.60 17.78
CA PHE A 6 -18.70 42.32 16.86
C PHE A 6 -17.42 42.60 17.65
N SER A 7 -16.95 41.59 18.37
CA SER A 7 -15.61 41.53 18.96
C SER A 7 -15.47 40.13 19.56
N SER A 8 -14.30 39.53 19.40
CA SER A 8 -13.90 38.20 19.91
C SER A 8 -14.10 37.04 18.94
N PHE A 9 -13.41 37.07 17.79
CA PHE A 9 -12.83 35.87 17.16
C PHE A 9 -11.76 36.32 16.14
N LEU A 10 -10.71 36.98 16.63
CA LEU A 10 -9.53 37.35 15.83
C LEU A 10 -8.29 37.44 16.72
N ILE A 11 -7.96 36.36 17.44
CA ILE A 11 -6.65 36.18 18.10
C ILE A 11 -6.39 34.67 18.11
N ILE A 12 -5.65 34.18 17.12
CA ILE A 12 -4.67 33.07 17.10
C ILE A 12 -4.23 32.95 15.63
N LEU A 13 -3.50 33.96 15.15
CA LEU A 13 -2.73 33.92 13.91
C LEU A 13 -1.59 34.92 14.04
N ALA A 14 -0.63 34.64 14.92
CA ALA A 14 0.64 35.37 15.01
C ALA A 14 1.57 34.67 16.00
N VAL A 15 2.09 33.50 15.63
CA VAL A 15 3.32 32.97 16.24
C VAL A 15 4.17 32.38 15.12
N PHE A 16 5.43 32.81 15.04
CA PHE A 16 6.49 32.39 14.11
C PHE A 16 6.61 33.11 12.75
N ILE A 17 6.77 34.43 12.78
CA ILE A 17 7.75 35.10 11.91
C ILE A 17 8.54 36.04 12.82
N ILE A 18 9.80 35.70 13.10
CA ILE A 18 10.94 36.57 13.43
C ILE A 18 12.12 35.61 13.63
N PHE A 19 13.02 35.54 12.65
CA PHE A 19 14.44 35.36 12.94
C PHE A 19 15.27 36.14 11.90
N ILE A 20 15.58 37.37 12.32
CA ILE A 20 16.88 38.05 12.21
C ILE A 20 17.47 38.26 10.80
N TRP A 21 17.19 39.46 10.28
CA TRP A 21 18.18 40.25 9.54
C TRP A 21 19.35 40.62 10.46
N PHE A 22 20.59 40.43 10.03
CA PHE A 22 21.65 41.42 10.27
C PHE A 22 22.84 41.22 9.31
N SER A 23 23.38 42.37 8.89
CA SER A 23 24.69 42.63 8.25
C SER A 23 24.82 42.49 6.72
N SER A 24 24.55 43.60 6.03
CA SER A 24 25.54 44.18 5.10
C SER A 24 26.25 45.31 5.86
N PRO A 25 27.55 45.59 5.62
CA PRO A 25 27.90 46.45 4.48
C PRO A 25 29.29 46.19 3.88
N TRP A 26 29.46 46.30 2.56
CA TRP A 26 30.62 47.01 2.00
C TRP A 26 30.51 47.20 0.48
N GLN A 27 30.56 48.47 0.07
CA GLN A 27 30.89 48.92 -1.27
C GLN A 27 32.41 48.98 -1.42
N ALA A 28 32.92 48.55 -2.57
CA ALA A 28 34.17 49.05 -3.13
C ALA A 28 33.98 49.28 -4.64
N ASP A 29 34.50 50.42 -5.07
CA ASP A 29 34.32 51.12 -6.35
C ASP A 29 35.09 50.50 -7.55
N PRO A 30 34.91 51.04 -8.79
CA PRO A 30 35.04 50.27 -10.03
C PRO A 30 36.47 50.20 -10.56
N VAL A 31 36.79 49.12 -11.28
CA VAL A 31 38.02 49.02 -12.07
C VAL A 31 37.70 48.96 -13.56
N GLN A 32 38.52 49.72 -14.28
CA GLN A 32 38.45 50.20 -15.66
C GLN A 32 38.22 49.15 -16.76
N GLN A 33 37.45 49.56 -17.77
CA GLN A 33 37.36 48.91 -19.08
C GLN A 33 38.65 49.12 -19.89
N GLY A 34 39.29 48.02 -20.27
CA GLY A 34 40.25 47.93 -21.39
C GLY A 34 39.60 47.24 -22.60
N PRO A 35 40.17 47.40 -23.81
CA PRO A 35 39.46 47.21 -25.07
C PRO A 35 39.18 45.74 -25.42
N SER A 36 38.02 45.51 -26.07
CA SER A 36 37.54 44.24 -26.59
C SER A 36 38.53 43.53 -27.54
N PRO A 37 38.72 42.21 -27.39
CA PRO A 37 39.05 41.33 -28.50
C PRO A 37 37.81 40.72 -29.16
N SER A 38 37.89 40.52 -30.47
CA SER A 38 36.88 39.93 -31.36
C SER A 38 36.49 38.49 -30.99
N PRO A 39 35.29 38.01 -31.39
CA PRO A 39 34.73 36.73 -30.94
C PRO A 39 35.45 35.53 -31.56
N SER A 40 35.78 34.54 -30.72
CA SER A 40 36.20 33.19 -31.11
C SER A 40 35.04 32.20 -30.96
N PRO A 41 35.05 31.08 -31.72
CA PRO A 41 33.86 30.40 -32.21
C PRO A 41 33.14 29.55 -31.15
N THR A 42 31.83 29.43 -31.36
CA THR A 42 30.87 28.61 -30.61
C THR A 42 31.36 27.17 -30.40
N PRO A 43 31.30 26.61 -29.17
CA PRO A 43 31.50 25.18 -28.94
C PRO A 43 30.38 24.35 -29.61
N PRO A 44 30.65 23.13 -30.09
CA PRO A 44 29.61 22.29 -30.69
C PRO A 44 28.54 21.93 -29.66
N GLU A 45 27.27 22.03 -30.08
CA GLU A 45 26.11 21.46 -29.39
C GLU A 45 26.40 20.00 -29.07
N THR A 46 26.58 19.72 -27.78
CA THR A 46 26.46 18.37 -27.26
C THR A 46 24.97 18.05 -27.28
N THR A 47 24.52 17.35 -28.31
CA THR A 47 23.23 16.67 -28.32
C THR A 47 23.19 15.71 -27.13
N SER A 48 22.51 16.14 -26.06
CA SER A 48 22.01 15.24 -25.02
C SER A 48 21.20 14.14 -25.68
N PRO A 49 21.37 12.87 -25.26
CA PRO A 49 20.51 11.80 -25.74
C PRO A 49 19.07 12.11 -25.31
N ALA A 50 18.15 11.92 -26.25
CA ALA A 50 16.72 12.04 -26.02
C ALA A 50 16.33 11.17 -24.81
N THR A 51 15.92 11.82 -23.74
CA THR A 51 15.09 11.19 -22.71
C THR A 51 13.84 10.70 -23.41
N THR A 52 13.66 9.39 -23.47
CA THR A 52 12.39 8.75 -23.80
C THR A 52 11.32 9.37 -22.91
N ILE A 53 10.48 10.25 -23.44
CA ILE A 53 9.29 10.70 -22.74
C ILE A 53 8.34 9.51 -22.77
N ALA A 54 8.32 8.73 -21.68
CA ALA A 54 7.19 7.87 -21.39
C ALA A 54 5.96 8.80 -21.40
N THR A 55 5.08 8.58 -22.37
CA THR A 55 3.90 9.43 -22.54
C THR A 55 2.92 9.00 -21.47
N GLU A 56 2.85 9.78 -20.38
CA GLU A 56 1.82 9.58 -19.35
C GLU A 56 0.44 9.72 -19.99
N ILE A 57 -0.49 8.88 -19.52
CA ILE A 57 -1.88 8.92 -19.98
C ILE A 57 -2.55 10.21 -19.52
N THR A 58 -3.49 10.71 -20.31
CA THR A 58 -4.24 11.93 -19.98
C THR A 58 -5.36 11.67 -18.97
N GLU A 59 -5.92 12.75 -18.42
CA GLU A 59 -7.11 12.71 -17.55
C GLU A 59 -8.28 12.00 -18.24
N GLU A 60 -8.51 12.30 -19.52
CA GLU A 60 -9.58 11.72 -20.33
C GLU A 60 -9.35 10.23 -20.62
N GLU A 61 -8.10 9.82 -20.84
CA GLU A 61 -7.74 8.42 -21.01
C GLU A 61 -7.97 7.63 -19.71
N ALA A 62 -7.54 8.17 -18.56
CA ALA A 62 -7.80 7.58 -17.25
C ALA A 62 -9.30 7.44 -16.97
N LYS A 63 -10.09 8.48 -17.30
CA LYS A 63 -11.55 8.44 -17.18
C LYS A 63 -12.15 7.36 -18.06
N ALA A 64 -11.72 7.26 -19.32
CA ALA A 64 -12.21 6.25 -20.25
C ALA A 64 -11.90 4.83 -19.74
N ILE A 65 -10.71 4.60 -19.19
CA ILE A 65 -10.33 3.32 -18.57
C ILE A 65 -11.26 2.97 -17.41
N ALA A 66 -11.53 3.92 -16.50
CA ALA A 66 -12.41 3.68 -15.36
C ALA A 66 -13.88 3.43 -15.78
N VAL A 67 -14.38 4.16 -16.80
CA VAL A 67 -15.73 3.95 -17.36
C VAL A 67 -15.83 2.59 -18.05
N ASP A 68 -14.82 2.18 -18.81
CA ASP A 68 -14.80 0.86 -19.47
C ASP A 68 -14.75 -0.29 -18.47
N ALA A 69 -13.99 -0.12 -17.39
CA ALA A 69 -13.88 -1.12 -16.32
C ALA A 69 -15.16 -1.24 -15.47
N PHE A 70 -15.89 -0.14 -15.26
CA PHE A 70 -17.07 -0.09 -14.39
C PHE A 70 -18.25 0.69 -15.02
N PRO A 71 -18.76 0.28 -16.20
CA PRO A 71 -19.71 1.08 -16.98
C PRO A 71 -21.08 1.24 -16.31
N GLU A 72 -21.42 0.34 -15.36
CA GLU A 72 -22.66 0.39 -14.59
C GLU A 72 -22.59 1.34 -13.38
N ILE A 73 -21.39 1.80 -12.99
CA ILE A 73 -21.15 2.57 -11.77
C ILE A 73 -20.51 3.93 -12.07
N VAL A 74 -19.51 3.96 -12.96
CA VAL A 74 -18.76 5.16 -13.31
C VAL A 74 -19.37 5.77 -14.56
N GLY A 75 -20.09 6.88 -14.40
CA GLY A 75 -20.73 7.58 -15.50
C GLY A 75 -19.76 8.50 -16.24
N PRO A 76 -19.78 8.54 -17.59
CA PRO A 76 -18.89 9.38 -18.38
C PRO A 76 -19.12 10.88 -18.14
N ASP A 77 -20.31 11.28 -17.71
CA ASP A 77 -20.67 12.68 -17.44
C ASP A 77 -20.59 13.07 -15.96
N THR A 78 -20.61 12.09 -15.05
CA THR A 78 -20.67 12.28 -13.60
C THR A 78 -19.33 12.06 -12.91
N ALA A 79 -18.47 11.22 -13.49
CA ALA A 79 -17.17 10.92 -12.93
C ALA A 79 -16.25 12.14 -12.94
N LYS A 80 -15.59 12.35 -11.80
CA LYS A 80 -14.59 13.38 -11.56
C LYS A 80 -13.22 12.74 -11.57
N VAL A 81 -12.23 13.45 -12.07
CA VAL A 81 -10.86 12.95 -12.12
C VAL A 81 -9.94 13.90 -11.37
N ARG A 82 -8.96 13.36 -10.66
CA ARG A 82 -7.88 14.14 -10.03
C ARG A 82 -6.56 13.41 -10.17
N PHE A 83 -5.49 14.18 -10.33
CA PHE A 83 -4.14 13.63 -10.30
C PHE A 83 -3.65 13.51 -8.86
N GLU A 84 -3.12 12.35 -8.52
CA GLU A 84 -2.50 12.06 -7.23
C GLU A 84 -1.02 11.70 -7.42
N GLN A 85 -0.19 12.34 -6.60
CA GLN A 85 1.23 12.03 -6.49
C GLN A 85 1.50 11.70 -5.02
N MET A 86 1.73 10.42 -4.75
CA MET A 86 2.04 9.94 -3.42
C MET A 86 3.51 9.58 -3.34
N ASN A 87 4.17 10.00 -2.27
CA ASN A 87 5.54 9.60 -1.98
C ASN A 87 5.50 8.87 -0.63
N ASP A 88 5.58 7.55 -0.69
CA ASP A 88 5.49 6.67 0.48
C ASP A 88 6.70 5.72 0.56
N ALA A 89 6.63 4.71 1.41
CA ALA A 89 7.71 3.73 1.57
C ALA A 89 7.94 2.87 0.32
N LEU A 90 7.00 2.86 -0.64
CA LEU A 90 7.08 2.16 -1.92
C LEU A 90 7.70 3.04 -3.01
N GLY A 91 7.95 4.32 -2.72
CA GLY A 91 8.50 5.30 -3.64
C GLY A 91 7.46 6.31 -4.13
N GLU A 92 7.78 6.94 -5.27
CA GLU A 92 6.87 7.89 -5.91
C GLU A 92 5.87 7.14 -6.78
N ARG A 93 4.58 7.22 -6.42
CA ARG A 93 3.45 6.71 -7.21
C ARG A 93 2.69 7.89 -7.79
N ARG A 94 2.41 7.82 -9.09
CA ARG A 94 1.66 8.83 -9.83
C ARG A 94 0.45 8.17 -10.45
N SER A 95 -0.73 8.63 -10.09
CA SER A 95 -1.99 8.01 -10.50
C SER A 95 -3.07 9.04 -10.75
N TRP A 96 -4.01 8.68 -11.60
CA TRP A 96 -5.28 9.37 -11.75
C TRP A 96 -6.32 8.68 -10.87
N GLU A 97 -6.94 9.40 -9.96
CA GLU A 97 -8.12 8.93 -9.24
C GLU A 97 -9.38 9.39 -9.98
N VAL A 98 -10.23 8.44 -10.33
CA VAL A 98 -11.53 8.64 -10.95
C VAL A 98 -12.60 8.28 -9.94
N ASP A 99 -13.42 9.26 -9.57
CA ASP A 99 -14.48 9.14 -8.57
C ASP A 99 -15.86 9.32 -9.20
N ASP A 100 -16.80 8.43 -8.90
CA ASP A 100 -18.22 8.66 -9.14
C ASP A 100 -19.05 8.50 -7.86
N TYR A 101 -19.45 9.64 -7.29
CA TYR A 101 -20.27 9.78 -6.09
C TYR A 101 -21.69 10.28 -6.39
N SER A 102 -22.19 10.04 -7.61
CA SER A 102 -23.47 10.59 -8.06
C SER A 102 -24.71 9.89 -7.48
N ALA A 103 -24.58 8.65 -7.00
CA ALA A 103 -25.67 7.91 -6.39
C ALA A 103 -25.93 8.35 -4.93
N ASP A 104 -27.08 7.94 -4.38
CA ASP A 104 -27.37 8.09 -2.97
C ASP A 104 -27.27 6.71 -2.31
N LEU A 105 -26.23 6.47 -1.51
CA LEU A 105 -26.02 5.17 -0.84
C LEU A 105 -27.12 4.82 0.20
N ASN A 106 -28.08 5.70 0.43
CA ASN A 106 -29.30 5.40 1.19
C ASN A 106 -30.40 4.73 0.34
N VAL A 107 -30.23 4.70 -0.99
CA VAL A 107 -31.07 3.97 -1.93
C VAL A 107 -30.54 2.53 -2.03
N GLU A 108 -31.47 1.58 -2.01
CA GLU A 108 -31.16 0.16 -2.16
C GLU A 108 -30.49 -0.09 -3.51
N GLY A 109 -29.38 -0.83 -3.51
CA GLY A 109 -28.60 -1.12 -4.72
C GLY A 109 -27.77 0.06 -5.27
N ALA A 110 -27.79 1.23 -4.64
CA ALA A 110 -26.93 2.34 -5.06
C ALA A 110 -25.45 2.02 -4.84
N ARG A 111 -24.60 2.46 -5.77
CA ARG A 111 -23.16 2.19 -5.77
C ARG A 111 -22.38 3.44 -6.15
N HIS A 112 -21.20 3.58 -5.55
CA HIS A 112 -20.16 4.52 -5.96
C HIS A 112 -18.87 3.78 -6.22
N ALA A 113 -18.02 4.34 -7.07
CA ALA A 113 -16.71 3.80 -7.34
C ALA A 113 -15.64 4.89 -7.19
N GLN A 114 -14.49 4.45 -6.69
CA GLN A 114 -13.22 5.15 -6.78
C GLN A 114 -12.26 4.21 -7.50
N VAL A 115 -11.53 4.72 -8.49
CA VAL A 115 -10.60 3.94 -9.31
C VAL A 115 -9.29 4.70 -9.44
N TRP A 116 -8.17 4.07 -9.08
CA TRP A 116 -6.82 4.60 -9.23
C TRP A 116 -6.15 3.94 -10.43
N VAL A 117 -5.84 4.76 -11.43
CA VAL A 117 -5.19 4.36 -12.67
C VAL A 117 -3.76 4.87 -12.66
N ASP A 118 -2.77 4.00 -12.90
CA ASP A 118 -1.37 4.40 -13.01
C ASP A 118 -1.17 5.38 -14.17
N ALA A 119 -0.56 6.53 -13.87
CA ALA A 119 -0.44 7.61 -14.83
C ALA A 119 0.52 7.32 -15.99
N ALA A 120 1.45 6.37 -15.82
CA ALA A 120 2.42 6.03 -16.86
C ALA A 120 1.92 4.93 -17.81
N THR A 121 1.12 4.00 -17.29
CA THR A 121 0.75 2.76 -17.99
C THR A 121 -0.74 2.66 -18.33
N GLY A 122 -1.60 3.38 -17.61
CA GLY A 122 -3.06 3.21 -17.71
C GLY A 122 -3.59 1.96 -17.01
N GLU A 123 -2.77 1.26 -16.23
CA GLU A 123 -3.20 0.09 -15.46
C GLU A 123 -4.06 0.49 -14.25
N ILE A 124 -5.13 -0.25 -13.96
CA ILE A 124 -5.90 -0.06 -12.72
C ILE A 124 -5.14 -0.69 -11.57
N MET A 125 -4.60 0.15 -10.68
CA MET A 125 -3.82 -0.28 -9.53
C MET A 125 -4.68 -0.51 -8.29
N GLU A 126 -5.77 0.24 -8.17
CA GLU A 126 -6.70 0.09 -7.05
C GLU A 126 -8.10 0.50 -7.48
N PHE A 127 -9.12 -0.14 -6.91
CA PHE A 127 -10.47 0.39 -6.93
C PHE A 127 -11.20 0.05 -5.64
N ALA A 128 -12.17 0.88 -5.29
CA ALA A 128 -13.11 0.65 -4.21
C ALA A 128 -14.53 0.95 -4.69
N ILE A 129 -15.41 -0.04 -4.55
CA ILE A 129 -16.84 0.05 -4.80
C ILE A 129 -17.56 0.10 -3.46
N HIS A 130 -18.31 1.17 -3.26
CA HIS A 130 -19.13 1.38 -2.08
C HIS A 130 -20.58 1.10 -2.42
N THR A 131 -21.16 0.09 -1.79
CA THR A 131 -22.57 -0.28 -1.97
C THR A 131 -23.41 0.24 -0.81
N GLY A 132 -24.62 0.70 -1.12
CA GLY A 132 -25.63 1.04 -0.13
C GLY A 132 -25.94 -0.13 0.78
N LYS A 133 -26.17 0.15 2.07
CA LYS A 133 -26.33 -0.88 3.12
C LYS A 133 -27.79 -1.20 3.44
N LYS A 134 -28.72 -0.41 2.91
CA LYS A 134 -30.15 -0.56 3.16
C LYS A 134 -30.68 -1.86 2.55
N GLY A 135 -31.45 -2.64 3.30
CA GLY A 135 -32.04 -3.89 2.82
C GLY A 135 -31.05 -5.05 2.70
N ARG A 136 -29.82 -4.86 3.16
CA ARG A 136 -28.78 -5.90 3.15
C ARG A 136 -29.09 -6.94 4.25
N PRO A 137 -28.90 -8.24 4.00
CA PRO A 137 -29.14 -9.27 5.02
C PRO A 137 -28.20 -9.10 6.22
N ASP A 138 -28.61 -9.64 7.36
CA ASP A 138 -27.81 -9.61 8.59
C ASP A 138 -26.56 -10.48 8.48
N GLU A 139 -26.74 -11.67 7.89
CA GLU A 139 -25.72 -12.70 7.75
C GLU A 139 -25.20 -12.79 6.31
N PRO A 140 -23.94 -13.19 6.11
CA PRO A 140 -23.40 -13.39 4.77
C PRO A 140 -24.21 -14.46 4.02
N VAL A 141 -24.41 -14.23 2.72
CA VAL A 141 -25.08 -15.21 1.83
C VAL A 141 -24.07 -16.23 1.33
N LEU A 142 -22.85 -15.77 1.05
CA LEU A 142 -21.74 -16.61 0.64
C LEU A 142 -20.99 -17.14 1.85
N SER A 143 -20.51 -18.37 1.73
CA SER A 143 -19.46 -18.92 2.58
C SER A 143 -18.09 -18.32 2.24
N GLU A 144 -17.14 -18.51 3.14
CA GLU A 144 -15.74 -18.13 2.93
C GLU A 144 -15.14 -18.82 1.69
N GLU A 145 -15.43 -20.11 1.48
CA GLU A 145 -14.94 -20.88 0.34
C GLU A 145 -15.51 -20.36 -0.99
N GLU A 146 -16.79 -20.02 -1.03
CA GLU A 146 -17.41 -19.40 -2.21
C GLU A 146 -16.83 -18.02 -2.50
N ALA A 147 -16.61 -17.19 -1.46
CA ALA A 147 -15.96 -15.89 -1.63
C ALA A 147 -14.52 -16.02 -2.14
N CYS A 148 -13.78 -17.02 -1.68
CA CYS A 148 -12.45 -17.36 -2.19
C CYS A 148 -12.50 -17.78 -3.66
N ALA A 149 -13.48 -18.58 -4.07
CA ALA A 149 -13.66 -18.96 -5.47
C ALA A 149 -13.97 -17.73 -6.36
N CYS A 150 -14.80 -16.79 -5.89
CA CYS A 150 -15.02 -15.51 -6.58
C CYS A 150 -13.73 -14.69 -6.71
N ALA A 151 -12.90 -14.66 -5.66
CA ALA A 151 -11.61 -13.98 -5.69
C ALA A 151 -10.63 -14.64 -6.68
N ASP A 152 -10.61 -15.97 -6.75
CA ASP A 152 -9.77 -16.71 -7.71
C ASP A 152 -10.24 -16.42 -9.16
N GLU A 153 -11.57 -16.40 -9.38
CA GLU A 153 -12.18 -16.09 -10.68
C GLU A 153 -11.88 -14.68 -11.15
N PHE A 154 -11.79 -13.70 -10.24
CA PHE A 154 -11.41 -12.32 -10.58
C PHE A 154 -10.08 -12.25 -11.35
N PHE A 155 -9.13 -13.13 -11.04
CA PHE A 155 -7.83 -13.22 -11.73
C PHE A 155 -7.86 -14.13 -12.96
N GLN A 156 -8.88 -14.96 -13.14
CA GLN A 156 -8.99 -15.81 -14.32
C GLN A 156 -9.19 -14.94 -15.57
N GLY A 157 -8.20 -14.95 -16.47
CA GLY A 157 -8.24 -14.18 -17.71
C GLY A 157 -7.67 -12.76 -17.60
N ARG A 158 -7.24 -12.32 -16.41
CA ARG A 158 -6.39 -11.13 -16.25
C ARG A 158 -4.93 -11.51 -16.43
N GLU A 159 -4.26 -10.92 -17.41
CA GLU A 159 -2.79 -10.97 -17.46
C GLU A 159 -2.24 -9.96 -16.45
N GLU A 160 -2.16 -10.34 -15.18
CA GLU A 160 -1.54 -9.51 -14.13
C GLU A 160 -0.02 -9.34 -14.29
N GLY A 161 0.56 -9.95 -15.33
CA GLY A 161 2.01 -9.98 -15.60
C GLY A 161 2.82 -10.77 -14.57
N ALA A 162 2.17 -11.35 -13.56
CA ALA A 162 2.79 -12.01 -12.42
C ALA A 162 2.04 -13.28 -12.02
N VAL A 163 2.77 -14.24 -11.46
CA VAL A 163 2.17 -15.43 -10.84
C VAL A 163 1.81 -15.09 -9.40
N LEU A 164 0.56 -15.35 -9.02
CA LEU A 164 0.03 -15.06 -7.69
C LEU A 164 -0.24 -16.36 -6.92
N GLU A 165 -0.01 -16.32 -5.61
CA GLU A 165 -0.37 -17.38 -4.68
C GLU A 165 -1.32 -16.83 -3.62
N ARG A 166 -2.51 -17.43 -3.50
CA ARG A 166 -3.47 -17.04 -2.47
C ARG A 166 -2.93 -17.40 -1.09
N ARG A 167 -2.99 -16.44 -0.16
CA ARG A 167 -2.66 -16.68 1.24
C ARG A 167 -3.80 -17.41 1.96
N PRO A 168 -3.49 -18.25 2.96
CA PRO A 168 -4.52 -18.97 3.69
C PRO A 168 -5.33 -18.08 4.64
N ASP A 169 -4.86 -16.87 4.97
CA ASP A 169 -5.60 -15.94 5.81
C ASP A 169 -6.74 -15.28 5.04
N VAL A 170 -7.97 -15.62 5.43
CA VAL A 170 -9.19 -14.96 4.96
C VAL A 170 -9.83 -14.26 6.17
N SER A 171 -10.22 -13.01 5.98
CA SER A 171 -10.88 -12.22 7.05
C SER A 171 -12.32 -11.93 6.67
N TYR A 172 -13.25 -12.01 7.63
CA TYR A 172 -14.61 -11.52 7.45
C TYR A 172 -14.84 -10.25 8.27
N MET A 173 -15.43 -9.24 7.64
CA MET A 173 -15.83 -8.00 8.30
C MET A 173 -17.30 -7.72 8.03
N THR A 174 -18.06 -7.34 9.06
CA THR A 174 -19.45 -6.89 8.94
C THR A 174 -19.52 -5.40 8.62
N TYR A 175 -20.66 -4.94 8.12
CA TYR A 175 -20.96 -3.51 8.04
C TYR A 175 -21.88 -3.07 9.15
N THR A 176 -21.77 -1.80 9.55
CA THR A 176 -22.81 -1.13 10.33
C THR A 176 -23.76 -0.35 9.42
N SER A 177 -25.05 -0.69 9.44
CA SER A 177 -26.13 0.02 8.76
C SER A 177 -26.72 1.11 9.66
N ARG A 178 -26.28 2.37 9.47
CA ARG A 178 -26.78 3.50 10.28
C ARG A 178 -28.28 3.78 10.06
N LEU A 179 -28.79 3.46 8.88
CA LEU A 179 -30.19 3.66 8.51
C LEU A 179 -31.14 2.68 9.22
N GLU A 180 -30.62 1.52 9.61
CA GLU A 180 -31.38 0.47 10.30
C GLU A 180 -30.98 0.40 11.78
N GLY A 181 -30.78 1.56 12.41
CA GLY A 181 -30.49 1.65 13.84
C GLY A 181 -29.07 1.24 14.23
N SER A 182 -28.11 1.36 13.30
CA SER A 182 -26.71 0.91 13.50
C SER A 182 -26.59 -0.59 13.74
N LYS A 183 -27.47 -1.36 13.10
CA LYS A 183 -27.41 -2.82 13.08
C LYS A 183 -26.21 -3.31 12.27
N GLU A 184 -25.62 -4.41 12.71
CA GLU A 184 -24.64 -5.14 11.91
C GLU A 184 -25.36 -5.91 10.78
N VAL A 185 -24.81 -5.79 9.58
CA VAL A 185 -25.29 -6.48 8.37
C VAL A 185 -24.11 -7.14 7.68
N ALA A 186 -24.42 -8.09 6.79
CA ALA A 186 -23.45 -8.82 5.99
C ALA A 186 -22.44 -7.86 5.36
N GLY A 187 -21.15 -8.14 5.50
CA GLY A 187 -20.11 -7.28 4.95
C GLY A 187 -19.37 -7.91 3.79
N PHE A 188 -18.08 -8.18 3.97
CA PHE A 188 -17.19 -8.68 2.94
C PHE A 188 -16.14 -9.64 3.49
N TYR A 189 -15.60 -10.46 2.60
CA TYR A 189 -14.44 -11.30 2.83
C TYR A 189 -13.20 -10.63 2.23
N GLY A 190 -12.15 -10.48 3.03
CA GLY A 190 -10.83 -10.04 2.60
C GLY A 190 -9.97 -11.24 2.24
N VAL A 191 -9.45 -11.28 1.02
CA VAL A 191 -8.60 -12.35 0.49
C VAL A 191 -7.30 -11.74 -0.02
N ARG A 192 -6.16 -12.34 0.33
CA ARG A 192 -4.84 -11.84 -0.03
C ARG A 192 -4.10 -12.77 -0.97
N TYR A 193 -3.29 -12.19 -1.84
CA TYR A 193 -2.45 -12.90 -2.78
C TYR A 193 -1.03 -12.36 -2.69
N ALA A 194 -0.04 -13.26 -2.56
CA ALA A 194 1.36 -12.91 -2.68
C ALA A 194 1.80 -12.99 -4.14
N ARG A 195 2.61 -12.04 -4.59
CA ARG A 195 3.36 -12.18 -5.84
C ARG A 195 4.43 -13.26 -5.66
N LEU A 196 4.60 -14.13 -6.65
CA LEU A 196 5.72 -15.07 -6.71
C LEU A 196 6.85 -14.48 -7.54
N VAL A 197 8.02 -14.29 -6.93
CA VAL A 197 9.25 -13.91 -7.63
C VAL A 197 10.19 -15.11 -7.60
N ARG A 198 10.58 -15.58 -8.79
CA ARG A 198 11.39 -16.81 -8.95
C ARG A 198 10.79 -18.03 -8.24
N GLY A 199 9.45 -18.11 -8.19
CA GLY A 199 8.70 -19.21 -7.55
C GLY A 199 8.60 -19.14 -6.03
N VAL A 200 9.08 -18.05 -5.39
CA VAL A 200 8.97 -17.84 -3.94
C VAL A 200 8.02 -16.67 -3.65
N PRO A 201 7.08 -16.81 -2.70
CA PRO A 201 6.15 -15.74 -2.37
C PRO A 201 6.81 -14.55 -1.68
N CYS A 202 6.37 -13.36 -2.05
CA CYS A 202 6.70 -12.10 -1.38
C CYS A 202 5.88 -11.93 -0.10
N SER A 203 6.48 -11.31 0.93
CA SER A 203 5.81 -10.95 2.18
C SER A 203 4.95 -9.70 2.04
N GLY A 204 5.37 -8.73 1.25
CA GLY A 204 4.68 -7.46 1.02
C GLY A 204 4.01 -7.37 -0.35
N ASP A 205 4.74 -7.69 -1.42
CA ASP A 205 4.30 -7.55 -2.81
C ASP A 205 3.16 -8.54 -3.12
N GLY A 206 2.09 -8.04 -3.72
CA GLY A 206 0.88 -8.81 -3.91
C GLY A 206 -0.39 -7.97 -4.02
N CYS A 207 -1.52 -8.68 -4.03
CA CYS A 207 -2.84 -8.10 -4.19
C CYS A 207 -3.71 -8.35 -2.97
N ASP A 208 -4.49 -7.35 -2.58
CA ASP A 208 -5.59 -7.49 -1.62
C ASP A 208 -6.92 -7.36 -2.35
N LEU A 209 -7.84 -8.30 -2.11
CA LEU A 209 -9.21 -8.24 -2.61
C LEU A 209 -10.20 -8.21 -1.46
N GLU A 210 -11.30 -7.51 -1.66
CA GLU A 210 -12.50 -7.67 -0.86
C GLU A 210 -13.64 -8.15 -1.75
N VAL A 211 -14.25 -9.28 -1.36
CA VAL A 211 -15.40 -9.88 -2.02
C VAL A 211 -16.65 -9.60 -1.18
N ASP A 212 -17.66 -9.01 -1.81
CA ASP A 212 -18.94 -8.75 -1.17
C ASP A 212 -19.62 -10.07 -0.74
N ALA A 213 -19.93 -10.20 0.55
CA ALA A 213 -20.43 -11.44 1.13
C ALA A 213 -21.89 -11.78 0.75
N VAL A 214 -22.55 -10.92 -0.03
CA VAL A 214 -23.94 -11.11 -0.47
C VAL A 214 -24.00 -11.52 -1.94
N ASN A 215 -23.26 -10.84 -2.81
CA ASN A 215 -23.36 -11.07 -4.26
C ASN A 215 -22.09 -11.64 -4.91
N GLY A 216 -20.98 -11.76 -4.17
CA GLY A 216 -19.73 -12.33 -4.67
C GLY A 216 -18.92 -11.40 -5.57
N GLU A 217 -19.35 -10.16 -5.75
CA GLU A 217 -18.61 -9.19 -6.57
C GLU A 217 -17.37 -8.69 -5.82
N THR A 218 -16.26 -8.55 -6.54
CA THR A 218 -15.08 -7.85 -6.01
C THR A 218 -15.41 -6.39 -5.81
N ARG A 219 -15.42 -5.96 -4.55
CA ARG A 219 -15.73 -4.58 -4.17
C ARG A 219 -14.50 -3.74 -3.88
N ARG A 220 -13.36 -4.36 -3.63
CA ARG A 220 -12.08 -3.67 -3.50
C ARG A 220 -11.00 -4.55 -4.11
N PHE A 221 -10.08 -3.92 -4.79
CA PHE A 221 -8.85 -4.52 -5.27
C PHE A 221 -7.73 -3.51 -5.05
N CYS A 222 -6.59 -3.94 -4.53
CA CYS A 222 -5.41 -3.11 -4.41
C CYS A 222 -4.19 -3.93 -4.83
N LYS A 223 -3.46 -3.43 -5.81
CA LYS A 223 -2.22 -3.98 -6.34
C LYS A 223 -1.03 -3.24 -5.76
N THR A 224 -0.12 -3.98 -5.11
CA THR A 224 1.12 -3.45 -4.56
C THR A 224 2.32 -4.14 -5.21
N TRP A 225 2.90 -3.49 -6.23
CA TRP A 225 4.08 -3.94 -7.00
C TRP A 225 5.24 -2.97 -6.76
N ALA A 226 5.78 -3.01 -5.55
CA ALA A 226 6.92 -2.18 -5.14
C ALA A 226 8.25 -2.92 -5.22
N LEU A 227 8.23 -4.25 -5.28
CA LEU A 227 9.43 -5.05 -5.37
C LEU A 227 10.02 -5.05 -6.78
N ASP A 228 11.24 -4.54 -6.89
CA ASP A 228 12.12 -4.79 -8.03
C ASP A 228 12.68 -6.22 -7.95
N GLU A 229 12.28 -7.08 -8.89
CA GLU A 229 12.69 -8.49 -8.95
C GLU A 229 14.21 -8.66 -9.07
N ASP A 230 14.92 -7.69 -9.66
CA ASP A 230 16.38 -7.74 -9.79
C ASP A 230 17.09 -7.67 -8.42
N ARG A 231 16.37 -7.32 -7.35
CA ARG A 231 16.88 -7.35 -5.97
C ARG A 231 16.77 -8.73 -5.32
N CYS A 232 15.95 -9.63 -5.84
CA CYS A 232 15.75 -11.00 -5.34
C CYS A 232 16.84 -11.95 -5.85
N ARG A 233 18.09 -11.71 -5.40
CA ARG A 233 19.30 -12.36 -5.97
C ARG A 233 19.74 -13.64 -5.27
N ALA A 234 19.25 -13.93 -4.06
CA ALA A 234 19.62 -15.13 -3.31
C ALA A 234 19.24 -16.42 -4.06
N ASP A 235 19.89 -17.54 -3.74
CA ASP A 235 19.44 -18.85 -4.24
C ASP A 235 18.09 -19.18 -3.60
N THR A 236 17.10 -19.54 -4.39
CA THR A 236 15.75 -19.89 -3.90
C THR A 236 15.71 -21.24 -3.20
N THR A 237 16.79 -22.01 -3.26
CA THR A 237 16.95 -23.27 -2.53
C THR A 237 17.56 -22.96 -1.15
N PRO A 238 16.79 -23.07 -0.05
CA PRO A 238 17.30 -22.72 1.27
C PRO A 238 18.40 -23.69 1.72
N SER A 239 19.44 -23.18 2.39
CA SER A 239 20.51 -24.04 2.93
C SER A 239 20.11 -24.69 4.25
N ILE A 240 19.20 -24.07 4.99
CA ILE A 240 18.62 -24.61 6.22
C ILE A 240 17.13 -24.89 6.03
N GLN A 241 16.62 -25.91 6.68
CA GLN A 241 15.19 -26.26 6.61
C GLN A 241 14.36 -25.44 7.62
N ALA A 242 13.03 -25.48 7.48
CA ALA A 242 12.12 -24.76 8.36
C ALA A 242 12.34 -25.12 9.84
N GLU A 243 12.53 -26.40 10.16
CA GLU A 243 12.74 -26.87 11.53
C GLU A 243 14.02 -26.31 12.14
N GLU A 244 15.11 -26.26 11.37
CA GLU A 244 16.39 -25.67 11.79
C GLU A 244 16.25 -24.16 11.99
N ALA A 245 15.52 -23.47 11.11
CA ALA A 245 15.20 -22.05 11.27
C ALA A 245 14.42 -21.78 12.57
N GLU A 246 13.46 -22.65 12.93
CA GLU A 246 12.75 -22.54 14.20
C GLU A 246 13.66 -22.77 15.42
N GLU A 247 14.65 -23.66 15.33
CA GLU A 247 15.65 -23.86 16.38
C GLU A 247 16.50 -22.59 16.58
N HIS A 248 17.01 -22.01 15.50
CA HIS A 248 17.74 -20.74 15.52
C HIS A 248 16.90 -19.61 16.12
N PHE A 249 15.62 -19.52 15.72
CA PHE A 249 14.68 -18.55 16.26
C PHE A 249 14.43 -18.73 17.77
N ARG A 250 14.21 -19.96 18.25
CA ARG A 250 14.02 -20.23 19.68
C ARG A 250 15.27 -19.89 20.50
N ALA A 251 16.45 -20.20 19.96
CA ALA A 251 17.73 -19.84 20.58
C ALA A 251 17.86 -18.32 20.70
N TYR A 252 17.60 -17.59 19.62
CA TYR A 252 17.59 -16.11 19.61
C TYR A 252 16.63 -15.53 20.65
N LEU A 253 15.39 -16.02 20.73
CA LEU A 253 14.42 -15.53 21.71
C LEU A 253 14.88 -15.80 23.14
N THR A 254 15.42 -16.99 23.41
CA THR A 254 15.92 -17.37 24.73
C THR A 254 17.09 -16.49 25.15
N GLU A 255 18.02 -16.21 24.23
CA GLU A 255 19.17 -15.34 24.49
C GLU A 255 18.75 -13.87 24.69
N THR A 256 17.80 -13.39 23.90
CA THR A 256 17.40 -11.98 23.87
C THR A 256 16.43 -11.61 25.00
N TYR A 257 15.46 -12.49 25.28
CA TYR A 257 14.33 -12.21 26.18
C TYR A 257 14.23 -13.16 27.37
N GLY A 258 15.05 -14.22 27.42
CA GLY A 258 14.96 -15.26 28.44
C GLY A 258 13.82 -16.26 28.17
N ASP A 259 13.34 -16.90 29.23
CA ASP A 259 12.24 -17.85 29.13
C ASP A 259 10.92 -17.16 28.73
N LEU A 260 10.23 -17.73 27.74
CA LEU A 260 8.98 -17.21 27.20
C LEU A 260 7.86 -18.24 27.40
N PRO A 261 7.09 -18.13 28.50
CA PRO A 261 6.03 -19.06 28.81
C PRO A 261 5.00 -19.19 27.69
N GLY A 262 4.68 -20.44 27.35
CA GLY A 262 3.66 -20.76 26.36
C GLY A 262 4.02 -20.39 24.92
N LEU A 263 5.30 -20.16 24.59
CA LEU A 263 5.75 -19.93 23.21
C LEU A 263 5.20 -21.02 22.27
N THR A 264 4.51 -20.61 21.20
CA THR A 264 3.99 -21.51 20.17
C THR A 264 4.26 -20.92 18.80
N ILE A 265 4.84 -21.74 17.92
CA ILE A 265 5.05 -21.41 16.51
C ILE A 265 3.85 -21.93 15.74
N HIS A 266 3.24 -21.06 14.94
CA HIS A 266 2.05 -21.36 14.12
C HIS A 266 2.42 -21.73 12.69
N ALA A 267 3.42 -21.04 12.14
CA ALA A 267 3.87 -21.24 10.77
C ALA A 267 5.32 -20.80 10.59
N THR A 268 6.02 -21.49 9.69
CA THR A 268 7.38 -21.17 9.25
C THR A 268 7.39 -21.27 7.72
N LEU A 269 7.39 -20.13 7.04
CA LEU A 269 7.17 -20.06 5.58
C LEU A 269 8.35 -19.37 4.88
N LEU A 270 8.86 -19.99 3.81
CA LEU A 270 9.92 -19.41 2.99
C LEU A 270 9.36 -18.26 2.14
N LYS A 271 9.92 -17.05 2.29
CA LYS A 271 9.44 -15.85 1.61
C LYS A 271 10.58 -14.90 1.25
N TRP A 272 10.34 -14.06 0.25
CA TRP A 272 11.11 -12.82 0.09
C TRP A 272 10.69 -11.83 1.18
N ALA A 273 11.66 -11.34 1.95
CA ALA A 273 11.45 -10.38 3.04
C ALA A 273 11.38 -8.93 2.51
N ASP A 274 10.50 -8.69 1.55
CA ASP A 274 10.39 -7.47 0.74
C ASP A 274 9.60 -6.33 1.40
N ARG A 275 9.36 -6.40 2.72
CA ARG A 275 8.59 -5.35 3.39
C ARG A 275 9.30 -3.99 3.27
N PRO A 276 8.61 -2.95 2.76
CA PRO A 276 9.20 -1.65 2.44
C PRO A 276 9.74 -0.91 3.66
N LEU A 277 9.31 -1.29 4.87
CA LEU A 277 9.75 -0.68 6.12
C LEU A 277 11.18 -1.08 6.54
N TRP A 278 11.77 -2.12 5.95
CA TRP A 278 13.12 -2.59 6.34
C TRP A 278 14.23 -2.11 5.42
N THR A 279 13.94 -1.82 4.15
CA THR A 279 14.98 -1.40 3.18
C THR A 279 14.63 -0.05 2.57
N LYS A 280 15.20 1.03 3.15
CA LYS A 280 15.13 2.37 2.56
C LYS A 280 16.08 2.56 1.37
N ASP A 281 17.09 1.69 1.27
CA ASP A 281 18.05 1.71 0.18
C ASP A 281 17.60 0.71 -0.91
N PRO A 282 17.17 1.20 -2.09
CA PRO A 282 16.72 0.35 -3.19
C PRO A 282 17.84 -0.54 -3.74
N SER A 283 19.11 -0.27 -3.42
CA SER A 283 20.23 -1.14 -3.80
C SER A 283 20.41 -2.35 -2.88
N THR A 284 19.75 -2.37 -1.71
CA THR A 284 19.84 -3.49 -0.78
C THR A 284 19.11 -4.71 -1.37
N PRO A 285 19.78 -5.86 -1.53
CA PRO A 285 19.11 -7.09 -1.95
C PRO A 285 17.99 -7.45 -1.00
N VAL A 286 16.91 -8.00 -1.53
CA VAL A 286 15.82 -8.50 -0.69
C VAL A 286 16.24 -9.87 -0.14
N PRO A 287 16.25 -10.05 1.19
CA PRO A 287 16.66 -11.33 1.77
C PRO A 287 15.62 -12.41 1.48
N LEU A 288 16.12 -13.63 1.26
CA LEU A 288 15.30 -14.83 1.34
C LEU A 288 15.32 -15.31 2.79
N GLY A 289 14.15 -15.47 3.39
CA GLY A 289 14.07 -15.86 4.79
C GLY A 289 12.86 -16.72 5.11
N TRP A 290 12.96 -17.41 6.24
CA TRP A 290 11.85 -18.08 6.89
C TRP A 290 11.11 -17.05 7.75
N GLU A 291 9.87 -16.73 7.37
CA GLU A 291 8.93 -15.96 8.19
C GLU A 291 8.33 -16.89 9.23
N VAL A 292 8.74 -16.71 10.49
CA VAL A 292 8.24 -17.48 11.64
C VAL A 292 7.14 -16.68 12.31
N THR A 293 5.90 -17.20 12.27
CA THR A 293 4.75 -16.63 12.96
C THR A 293 4.52 -17.37 14.26
N PHE A 294 4.42 -16.63 15.38
CA PHE A 294 4.35 -17.22 16.71
C PHE A 294 3.57 -16.35 17.69
N ASP A 295 3.20 -16.91 18.82
CA ASP A 295 2.67 -16.16 19.97
C ASP A 295 3.17 -16.79 21.28
N ASN A 296 2.78 -16.18 22.40
CA ASN A 296 3.03 -16.70 23.74
C ASN A 296 1.90 -16.30 24.69
N ASP A 297 2.00 -16.68 25.96
CA ASP A 297 0.94 -16.41 26.94
C ASP A 297 0.65 -14.91 27.11
N HIS A 298 1.67 -14.06 27.00
CA HIS A 298 1.50 -12.62 27.06
C HIS A 298 0.64 -12.11 25.89
N TYR A 299 0.98 -12.46 24.65
CA TYR A 299 0.22 -12.01 23.48
C TYR A 299 -1.20 -12.55 23.43
N ARG A 300 -1.43 -13.76 23.95
CA ARG A 300 -2.77 -14.31 24.10
C ARG A 300 -3.60 -13.60 25.19
N SER A 301 -2.93 -12.98 26.17
CA SER A 301 -3.59 -12.27 27.28
C SER A 301 -4.01 -10.83 26.96
N LEU A 302 -3.55 -10.28 25.82
CA LEU A 302 -3.89 -8.93 25.40
C LEU A 302 -5.39 -8.80 25.12
N THR A 303 -5.92 -7.58 25.24
CA THR A 303 -7.31 -7.26 24.88
C THR A 303 -7.62 -7.66 23.43
N TRP A 304 -6.61 -7.53 22.57
CA TRP A 304 -6.63 -7.99 21.19
C TRP A 304 -5.48 -8.98 21.00
N PRO A 305 -5.75 -10.29 21.17
CA PRO A 305 -4.74 -11.32 20.94
C PRO A 305 -4.13 -11.17 19.56
N ARG A 306 -2.81 -11.36 19.45
CA ARG A 306 -2.09 -11.19 18.19
C ARG A 306 -0.89 -12.12 18.10
N ASN A 307 -0.45 -12.37 16.88
CA ASN A 307 0.80 -13.07 16.62
C ASN A 307 1.96 -12.06 16.45
N ALA A 308 3.16 -12.51 16.79
CA ALA A 308 4.43 -11.90 16.43
C ALA A 308 4.99 -12.54 15.15
N THR A 309 5.97 -11.88 14.56
CA THR A 309 6.70 -12.42 13.41
C THR A 309 8.20 -12.23 13.60
N ALA A 310 8.98 -13.24 13.27
CA ALA A 310 10.43 -13.17 13.15
C ALA A 310 10.90 -13.64 11.78
N TRP A 311 12.09 -13.23 11.40
CA TRP A 311 12.72 -13.56 10.13
C TRP A 311 14.09 -14.16 10.35
N VAL A 312 14.26 -15.35 9.80
CA VAL A 312 15.50 -16.12 9.85
C VAL A 312 16.04 -16.24 8.43
N ASP A 313 17.28 -15.86 8.20
CA ASP A 313 17.92 -15.99 6.89
C ASP A 313 17.92 -17.46 6.44
N ALA A 314 17.46 -17.72 5.22
CA ALA A 314 17.24 -19.07 4.70
C ALA A 314 18.53 -19.85 4.42
N HIS A 315 19.70 -19.20 4.47
CA HIS A 315 21.00 -19.82 4.23
C HIS A 315 21.91 -19.84 5.45
N THR A 316 21.83 -18.84 6.32
CA THR A 316 22.74 -18.71 7.48
C THR A 316 22.11 -19.08 8.82
N GLY A 317 20.78 -19.07 8.92
CA GLY A 317 20.09 -19.23 10.20
C GLY A 317 20.12 -17.98 11.09
N GLU A 318 20.65 -16.86 10.61
CA GLU A 318 20.69 -15.61 11.36
C GLU A 318 19.28 -14.99 11.48
N VAL A 319 18.86 -14.64 12.70
CA VAL A 319 17.63 -13.87 12.91
C VAL A 319 17.91 -12.40 12.63
N PHE A 320 17.43 -11.90 11.49
CA PHE A 320 17.70 -10.52 11.05
C PHE A 320 16.56 -9.55 11.37
N ALA A 321 15.36 -10.04 11.72
CA ALA A 321 14.27 -9.23 12.23
C ALA A 321 13.38 -10.01 13.19
N CYS A 322 12.86 -9.35 14.22
CA CYS A 322 11.88 -9.91 15.15
C CYS A 322 10.97 -8.80 15.66
N ASP A 323 9.68 -8.86 15.34
CA ASP A 323 8.66 -7.96 15.88
C ASP A 323 7.99 -8.61 17.10
N TYR A 324 8.80 -8.83 18.13
CA TYR A 324 8.35 -9.23 19.45
C TYR A 324 8.58 -8.10 20.44
N ARG A 325 7.49 -7.71 21.10
CA ARG A 325 7.44 -6.60 22.04
C ARG A 325 6.80 -7.08 23.34
N PRO A 326 7.59 -7.55 24.32
CA PRO A 326 7.09 -8.08 25.58
C PRO A 326 6.55 -7.01 26.54
N ASP A 327 6.76 -5.74 26.22
CA ASP A 327 6.39 -4.56 27.02
C ASP A 327 5.05 -3.93 26.62
N LEU A 328 4.41 -4.45 25.56
CA LEU A 328 3.12 -3.95 25.09
C LEU A 328 1.99 -4.43 26.00
N THR A 329 1.26 -3.49 26.60
CA THR A 329 0.12 -3.78 27.51
C THR A 329 -1.21 -3.86 26.80
#